data_AF-F0Z5I7-F1
#
_entry.id   AF-F0Z5I7-F1
#
_cell.length_a   1.000
_cell.length_b   1.000
_cell.length_c   1.000
_cell.angle_alpha   90.00
_cell.angle_beta   90.00
_cell.angle_gamma   90.00
#
_symmetry.space_group_name_H-M   'P 1'
#
loop_
_entity.id
_entity.type
_entity.pdbx_description
1 polymer ?
#
loop_
_entity_poly.entity_id
_entity_poly.type
_entity_poly.pdbx_seq_one_letter_code
_entity_poly.pdbx_strand_id
1 'polypeptide(L)'
;MMGISIKQYGVLKKNYSERKLIMVERELLNAISDMMDSKFEEFKVNLATKDDIANMATKDDIANMATKDDIACIWKEMANLATKADLREVENNVLTEVDRVQEIATSHYNEVKMEISQLRAEVRSYQIGSLKLRVDRLEGDMIKSKR
;
A
#
# COMPACT_ATOMS: atom_id res chain seq x y z
N MET A 1 77.31 73.89 34.65
CA MET A 1 76.41 73.02 33.85
C MET A 1 77.26 71.98 33.15
N MET A 2 77.04 70.69 33.39
CA MET A 2 77.67 69.62 32.60
C MET A 2 76.95 69.53 31.25
N GLY A 3 77.57 70.03 30.20
CA GLY A 3 77.09 69.85 28.83
C GLY A 3 77.52 68.49 28.29
N ILE A 4 76.61 67.77 27.65
CA ILE A 4 76.93 66.54 26.91
C ILE A 4 77.72 66.87 25.63
N SER A 5 78.68 66.00 25.28
CA SER A 5 79.44 66.15 24.03
C SER A 5 78.56 65.92 22.81
N ILE A 6 78.84 66.59 21.68
CA ILE A 6 78.14 66.41 20.40
C ILE A 6 78.10 64.93 19.98
N LYS A 7 79.16 64.15 20.24
CA LYS A 7 79.19 62.71 19.99
C LYS A 7 78.17 61.94 20.85
N GLN A 8 78.04 62.31 22.13
CA GLN A 8 77.06 61.69 23.05
C GLN A 8 75.61 62.06 22.65
N TYR A 9 75.37 63.30 22.19
CA TYR A 9 74.07 63.72 21.69
C TYR A 9 73.62 62.92 20.46
N GLY A 10 74.53 62.66 19.51
CA GLY A 10 74.23 61.83 18.33
C GLY A 10 73.82 60.40 18.68
N VAL A 11 74.48 59.79 19.67
CA VAL A 11 74.16 58.44 20.17
C VAL A 11 72.78 58.42 20.85
N LEU A 12 72.48 59.39 21.72
CA LEU A 12 71.17 59.49 22.38
C LEU A 12 70.03 59.67 21.38
N LYS A 13 70.22 60.52 20.35
CA LYS A 13 69.23 60.72 19.29
C LYS A 13 68.96 59.43 18.50
N LYS A 14 70.01 58.68 18.14
CA LYS A 14 69.90 57.38 17.45
C LYS A 14 69.17 56.35 18.30
N ASN A 15 69.54 56.21 19.58
CA ASN A 15 68.90 55.29 20.51
C ASN A 15 67.41 55.64 20.74
N TYR A 16 67.07 56.92 20.77
CA TYR A 16 65.68 57.37 20.87
C TYR A 16 64.88 57.00 19.61
N SER A 17 65.46 57.17 18.43
CA SER A 17 64.86 56.74 17.16
C SER A 17 64.66 55.23 17.09
N GLU A 18 65.65 54.43 17.52
CA GLU A 18 65.54 52.97 17.56
C GLU A 18 64.47 52.49 18.55
N ARG A 19 64.41 53.06 19.76
CA ARG A 19 63.35 52.74 20.72
C ARG A 19 61.96 53.09 20.20
N LYS A 20 61.84 54.23 19.51
CA LYS A 20 60.58 54.65 18.88
C LYS A 20 60.17 53.70 17.75
N LEU A 21 61.12 53.22 16.94
CA LEU A 21 60.87 52.24 15.88
C LEU A 21 60.37 50.90 16.46
N ILE A 22 61.05 50.37 17.48
CA ILE A 22 60.66 49.12 18.17
C ILE A 22 59.24 49.22 18.76
N MET A 23 58.87 50.39 19.29
CA MET A 23 57.52 50.62 19.82
C MET A 23 56.46 50.51 18.71
N VAL A 24 56.70 51.13 17.56
CA VAL A 24 55.79 51.08 16.39
C VAL A 24 55.70 49.67 15.80
N GLU A 25 56.80 48.93 15.71
CA GLU A 25 56.79 47.54 15.22
C GLU A 25 55.97 46.63 16.14
N ARG A 26 56.07 46.81 17.46
CA ARG A 26 55.22 46.09 18.43
C ARG A 26 53.75 46.43 18.29
N GLU A 27 53.42 47.70 18.11
CA GLU A 27 52.04 48.14 17.86
C GLU A 27 51.46 47.52 16.59
N LEU A 28 52.25 47.49 15.50
CA LEU A 28 51.84 46.86 14.24
C LEU A 28 51.63 45.35 14.39
N LEU A 29 52.53 44.64 15.08
CA LEU A 29 52.40 43.20 15.33
C LEU A 29 51.15 42.88 16.15
N ASN A 30 50.84 43.68 17.17
CA ASN A 30 49.63 43.51 17.97
C ASN A 30 48.37 43.72 17.13
N ALA A 31 48.32 44.77 16.30
CA ALA A 31 47.19 45.03 15.42
C ALA A 31 46.95 43.89 14.40
N ILE A 32 48.02 43.27 13.89
CA ILE A 32 47.92 42.11 13.01
C ILE A 32 47.37 40.89 13.78
N SER A 33 47.83 40.67 15.01
CA SER A 33 47.33 39.59 15.87
C SER A 33 45.83 39.72 16.10
N ASP A 34 45.37 40.92 16.51
CA ASP A 34 43.96 41.19 16.77
C ASP A 34 43.09 40.99 15.51
N MET A 35 43.61 41.40 14.34
CA MET A 35 42.93 41.19 13.07
C MET A 35 42.82 39.70 12.70
N MET A 36 43.88 38.92 12.97
CA MET A 36 43.87 37.47 12.72
C MET A 36 42.88 36.76 13.64
N ASP A 37 42.84 37.10 14.92
CA ASP A 37 41.88 36.53 15.87
C ASP A 37 40.45 36.86 15.46
N SER A 38 40.18 38.12 15.08
CA SER A 38 38.87 38.53 14.58
C SER A 38 38.47 37.78 13.32
N LYS A 39 39.38 37.59 12.36
CA LYS A 39 39.10 36.85 11.12
C LYS A 39 38.90 35.37 11.36
N PHE A 40 39.63 34.80 12.33
CA PHE A 40 39.48 33.40 12.70
C PHE A 40 38.12 33.13 13.36
N GLU A 41 37.67 34.01 14.25
CA GLU A 41 36.33 33.88 14.84
C GLU A 41 35.22 34.08 13.79
N GLU A 42 35.37 35.05 12.87
CA GLU A 42 34.45 35.21 11.73
C GLU A 42 34.38 33.93 10.87
N PHE A 43 35.53 33.33 10.57
CA PHE A 43 35.60 32.08 9.82
C PHE A 43 34.90 30.93 10.55
N LYS A 44 35.17 30.79 11.85
CA LYS A 44 34.63 29.73 12.70
C LYS A 44 33.10 29.78 12.82
N VAL A 45 32.53 30.98 12.93
CA VAL A 45 31.07 31.19 12.99
C VAL A 45 30.38 30.77 11.67
N ASN A 46 31.09 30.82 10.54
CA ASN A 46 30.55 30.41 9.24
C ASN A 46 30.67 28.89 8.97
N LEU A 47 31.37 28.14 9.81
CA LEU A 47 31.48 26.69 9.66
C LEU A 47 30.26 26.00 10.26
N ALA A 48 29.68 25.08 9.49
CA ALA A 48 28.74 24.12 10.04
C ALA A 48 29.48 23.14 10.97
N THR A 49 28.88 22.90 12.13
CA THR A 49 29.32 21.94 13.13
C THR A 49 28.66 20.59 12.88
N LYS A 50 29.11 19.57 13.63
CA LYS A 50 28.45 18.25 13.60
C LYS A 50 27.01 18.31 14.12
N ASP A 51 26.72 19.21 15.05
CA ASP A 51 25.38 19.36 15.62
C ASP A 51 24.41 19.95 14.60
N ASP A 52 24.89 20.81 13.70
CA ASP A 52 24.08 21.37 12.60
C ASP A 52 23.59 20.29 11.62
N ILE A 53 24.39 19.25 11.40
CA ILE A 53 24.07 18.16 10.47
C ILE A 53 23.46 16.93 11.14
N ALA A 54 23.54 16.81 12.47
CA ALA A 54 23.08 15.62 13.20
C ALA A 54 21.58 15.33 13.01
N ASN A 55 20.77 16.38 12.80
CA ASN A 55 19.32 16.27 12.62
C ASN A 55 18.88 16.46 11.15
N MET A 56 19.81 16.57 10.21
CA MET A 56 19.46 16.64 8.79
C MET A 56 19.10 15.24 8.28
N ALA A 57 17.97 15.13 7.58
CA ALA A 57 17.66 13.91 6.84
C ALA A 57 18.72 13.68 5.75
N THR A 58 19.20 12.45 5.69
CA THR A 58 20.13 11.97 4.67
C THR A 58 19.36 11.55 3.41
N LYS A 59 20.10 11.32 2.32
CA LYS A 59 19.50 10.76 1.10
C LYS A 59 18.97 9.34 1.31
N ASP A 60 19.59 8.58 2.21
CA ASP A 60 19.17 7.22 2.52
C ASP A 60 17.83 7.20 3.27
N ASP A 61 17.57 8.20 4.12
CA ASP A 61 16.30 8.34 4.85
C ASP A 61 15.10 8.50 3.89
N ILE A 62 15.32 9.12 2.73
CA ILE A 62 14.26 9.40 1.74
C ILE A 62 14.28 8.46 0.53
N ALA A 63 15.25 7.54 0.44
CA ALA A 63 15.46 6.71 -0.76
C ALA A 63 14.25 5.85 -1.15
N ASN A 64 13.44 5.45 -0.16
CA ASN A 64 12.26 4.59 -0.35
C ASN A 64 10.93 5.30 -0.08
N MET A 65 10.92 6.63 -0.02
CA MET A 65 9.68 7.37 0.16
C MET A 65 8.85 7.35 -1.13
N ALA A 66 7.60 6.89 -1.02
CA ALA A 66 6.64 7.01 -2.10
C ALA A 66 6.34 8.48 -2.40
N THR A 67 6.33 8.81 -3.68
CA THR A 67 5.98 10.13 -4.19
C THR A 67 4.46 10.25 -4.36
N LYS A 68 4.00 11.47 -4.63
CA LYS A 68 2.58 11.70 -4.97
C LYS A 68 2.16 10.99 -6.25
N ASP A 69 3.08 10.84 -7.20
CA ASP A 69 2.82 10.16 -8.47
C ASP A 69 2.65 8.65 -8.26
N ASP A 70 3.44 8.04 -7.36
CA ASP A 70 3.27 6.64 -6.97
C ASP A 70 1.86 6.39 -6.41
N ILE A 71 1.38 7.29 -5.55
CA ILE A 71 0.03 7.23 -4.97
C ILE A 71 -1.04 7.42 -6.05
N ALA A 72 -0.84 8.35 -7.00
CA ALA A 72 -1.77 8.58 -8.09
C ALA A 72 -1.88 7.37 -9.03
N CYS A 73 -0.74 6.71 -9.31
CA CYS A 73 -0.71 5.45 -10.05
C CYS A 73 -1.50 4.34 -9.35
N ILE A 74 -1.30 4.16 -8.03
CA ILE A 74 -2.06 3.19 -7.24
C ILE A 74 -3.56 3.47 -7.33
N TRP A 75 -3.99 4.73 -7.21
CA TRP A 75 -5.41 5.08 -7.34
C TRP A 75 -5.97 4.68 -8.71
N LYS A 76 -5.23 4.99 -9.78
CA LYS A 76 -5.64 4.67 -11.15
C LYS A 76 -5.78 3.16 -11.36
N GLU A 77 -4.86 2.36 -10.81
CA GLU A 77 -4.97 0.90 -10.86
C GLU A 77 -6.14 0.39 -10.02
N MET A 78 -6.35 0.93 -8.82
CA MET A 78 -7.49 0.59 -7.96
C MET A 78 -8.84 0.92 -8.61
N ALA A 79 -8.92 1.97 -9.41
CA ALA A 79 -10.14 2.35 -10.13
C ALA A 79 -10.58 1.30 -11.17
N ASN A 80 -9.67 0.44 -11.63
CA ASN A 80 -9.97 -0.64 -12.56
C ASN A 80 -10.36 -1.95 -11.87
N LEU A 81 -10.22 -2.03 -10.54
CA LEU A 81 -10.58 -3.23 -9.79
C LEU A 81 -12.10 -3.31 -9.63
N ALA A 82 -12.64 -4.54 -9.71
CA ALA A 82 -14.05 -4.80 -9.43
C ALA A 82 -14.42 -4.28 -8.04
N THR A 83 -15.47 -3.47 -8.00
CA THR A 83 -16.01 -2.88 -6.79
C THR A 83 -16.97 -3.86 -6.10
N LYS A 84 -17.33 -3.54 -4.86
CA LYS A 84 -18.36 -4.30 -4.13
C LYS A 84 -19.72 -4.25 -4.83
N ALA A 85 -19.99 -3.24 -5.66
CA ALA A 85 -21.23 -3.16 -6.43
C ALA A 85 -21.25 -4.21 -7.55
N ASP A 86 -20.13 -4.35 -8.28
CA ASP A 86 -20.00 -5.33 -9.36
C ASP A 86 -20.18 -6.76 -8.82
N LEU A 87 -19.61 -7.07 -7.65
CA LEU A 87 -19.79 -8.36 -6.99
C LEU A 87 -21.24 -8.62 -6.56
N ARG A 88 -21.94 -7.59 -6.05
CA ARG A 88 -23.36 -7.71 -5.68
C ARG A 88 -24.26 -7.94 -6.90
N GLU A 89 -23.92 -7.32 -8.03
CA GLU A 89 -24.65 -7.58 -9.28
C GLU A 89 -24.51 -9.03 -9.71
N VAL A 90 -23.29 -9.57 -9.69
CA VAL A 90 -23.03 -10.98 -9.98
C VAL A 90 -23.75 -11.90 -8.99
N GLU A 91 -23.71 -11.59 -7.69
CA GLU A 91 -24.43 -12.33 -6.64
C GLU A 91 -25.93 -12.39 -6.92
N ASN A 92 -26.56 -11.25 -7.22
CA ASN A 92 -27.98 -11.19 -7.54
C ASN A 92 -28.32 -11.98 -8.81
N ASN A 93 -27.50 -11.87 -9.87
CA ASN A 93 -27.69 -12.64 -11.09
C ASN A 93 -27.64 -14.15 -10.80
N VAL A 94 -26.65 -14.60 -10.03
CA VAL A 94 -26.52 -16.01 -9.62
C VAL A 94 -27.74 -16.46 -8.82
N LEU A 95 -28.22 -15.66 -7.87
CA LEU A 95 -29.43 -16.00 -7.09
C LEU A 95 -30.65 -16.16 -8.00
N THR A 96 -30.87 -15.24 -8.95
CA THR A 96 -32.00 -15.35 -9.88
C THR A 96 -31.92 -16.57 -10.79
N GLU A 97 -30.72 -16.95 -11.24
CA GLU A 97 -30.52 -18.16 -12.04
C GLU A 97 -30.72 -19.43 -11.21
N VAL A 98 -30.28 -19.43 -9.95
CA VAL A 98 -30.54 -20.54 -9.02
C VAL A 98 -32.03 -20.74 -8.82
N ASP A 99 -32.79 -19.66 -8.60
CA ASP A 99 -34.25 -19.73 -8.44
C ASP A 99 -34.92 -20.29 -9.71
N ARG A 100 -34.52 -19.82 -10.90
CA ARG A 100 -35.04 -20.34 -12.19
C ARG A 100 -34.78 -21.83 -12.35
N VAL A 101 -33.56 -22.28 -12.06
CA VAL A 101 -33.19 -23.70 -12.16
C VAL A 101 -34.01 -24.54 -11.18
N GLN A 102 -34.24 -24.06 -9.97
CA GLN A 102 -35.06 -24.77 -8.97
C GLN A 102 -36.53 -24.88 -9.39
N GLU A 103 -37.10 -23.82 -9.97
CA GLU A 103 -38.47 -23.81 -10.48
C GLU A 103 -38.64 -24.84 -11.61
N ILE A 104 -37.74 -24.83 -12.60
CA ILE A 104 -37.75 -25.77 -13.72
C ILE A 104 -37.59 -27.21 -13.21
N ALA A 105 -36.63 -27.47 -12.31
CA ALA A 105 -36.42 -28.79 -11.75
C ALA A 105 -37.66 -29.32 -11.01
N THR A 106 -38.36 -28.43 -10.29
CA THR A 106 -39.59 -28.77 -9.57
C THR A 106 -40.74 -29.08 -10.55
N SER A 107 -40.88 -28.32 -11.64
CA SER A 107 -41.87 -28.60 -12.69
C SER A 107 -41.65 -29.99 -13.30
N HIS A 108 -40.42 -30.27 -13.75
CA HIS A 108 -40.09 -31.57 -14.34
C HIS A 108 -40.30 -32.73 -13.36
N TYR A 109 -39.95 -32.56 -12.08
CA TYR A 109 -40.23 -33.58 -11.07
C TYR A 109 -41.73 -33.88 -10.96
N ASN A 110 -42.57 -32.85 -10.96
CA ASN A 110 -44.02 -33.01 -10.88
C ASN A 110 -44.61 -33.66 -12.13
N GLU A 111 -44.13 -33.29 -13.32
CA GLU A 111 -44.52 -33.91 -14.60
C GLU A 111 -44.19 -35.41 -14.60
N VAL A 112 -42.93 -35.77 -14.32
CA VAL A 112 -42.50 -37.18 -14.27
C VAL A 112 -43.29 -37.96 -13.21
N LYS A 113 -43.57 -37.35 -12.06
CA LYS A 113 -44.39 -37.97 -11.01
C LYS A 113 -45.83 -38.23 -11.48
N MET A 114 -46.42 -37.32 -12.26
CA MET A 114 -47.74 -37.51 -12.87
C MET A 114 -47.71 -38.66 -13.89
N GLU A 115 -46.74 -38.67 -14.79
CA GLU A 115 -46.58 -39.73 -15.80
C GLU A 115 -46.42 -41.11 -15.14
N ILE A 116 -45.57 -41.24 -14.12
CA ILE A 116 -45.41 -42.49 -13.36
C ILE A 116 -46.74 -42.91 -12.70
N SER A 117 -47.50 -41.95 -12.19
CA SER A 117 -48.78 -42.24 -11.54
C SER A 117 -49.83 -42.74 -12.54
N GLN A 118 -49.85 -42.15 -13.74
CA GLN A 118 -50.71 -42.56 -14.86
C GLN A 118 -50.33 -43.96 -15.36
N LEU A 119 -49.06 -44.20 -15.65
CA LEU A 119 -48.56 -45.52 -16.06
C LEU A 119 -48.90 -46.61 -15.03
N ARG A 120 -48.72 -46.33 -13.74
CA ARG A 120 -49.12 -47.25 -12.66
C ARG A 120 -50.62 -47.56 -12.68
N ALA A 121 -51.48 -46.60 -13.03
CA ALA A 121 -52.91 -46.81 -13.14
C ALA A 121 -53.28 -47.67 -14.38
N GLU A 122 -52.66 -47.39 -15.52
CA GLU A 122 -52.85 -48.16 -16.76
C GLU A 122 -52.44 -49.62 -16.58
N VAL A 123 -51.25 -49.88 -16.02
CA VAL A 123 -50.76 -51.24 -15.75
C VAL A 123 -51.73 -52.00 -14.84
N ARG A 124 -52.24 -51.37 -13.77
CA ARG A 124 -53.25 -51.99 -12.90
C ARG A 124 -54.54 -52.33 -13.64
N SER A 125 -55.03 -51.44 -14.51
CA SER A 125 -56.22 -51.66 -15.32
C SER A 125 -56.08 -52.86 -16.26
N TYR A 126 -54.96 -52.95 -16.99
CA TYR A 126 -54.65 -54.09 -17.87
C TYR A 126 -54.59 -55.41 -17.09
N GLN A 127 -53.94 -55.43 -15.93
CA GLN A 127 -53.84 -56.61 -15.08
C GLN A 127 -55.24 -57.10 -14.62
N ILE A 128 -56.11 -56.19 -14.14
CA ILE A 128 -57.48 -56.52 -13.71
C ILE A 128 -58.31 -57.07 -14.89
N GLY A 129 -58.25 -56.44 -16.06
CA GLY A 129 -58.99 -56.89 -17.24
C GLY A 129 -58.60 -58.30 -17.69
N SER A 130 -57.29 -58.58 -17.72
CA SER A 130 -56.78 -59.91 -18.09
C SER A 130 -57.18 -61.00 -17.08
N LEU A 131 -57.17 -60.69 -15.79
CA LEU A 131 -57.61 -61.60 -14.73
C LEU A 131 -59.10 -61.90 -14.83
N LYS A 132 -59.93 -60.88 -15.08
CA LYS A 132 -61.38 -61.04 -15.22
C LYS A 132 -61.73 -62.00 -16.34
N LEU A 133 -61.13 -61.83 -17.52
CA LEU A 133 -61.31 -62.76 -18.65
C LEU A 133 -60.85 -64.20 -18.33
N ARG A 134 -59.81 -64.37 -17.52
CA ARG A 134 -59.36 -65.70 -17.08
C ARG A 134 -60.34 -66.34 -16.09
N VAL A 135 -60.87 -65.56 -15.14
CA VAL A 135 -61.88 -66.01 -14.18
C VAL A 135 -63.16 -66.42 -14.91
N ASP A 136 -63.68 -65.58 -15.80
CA ASP A 136 -64.90 -65.86 -16.57
C ASP A 136 -64.80 -67.19 -17.35
N ARG A 137 -63.63 -67.47 -17.94
CA ARG A 137 -63.37 -68.76 -18.62
C ARG A 137 -63.38 -69.94 -17.65
N LEU A 138 -62.67 -69.83 -16.53
CA LEU A 138 -62.61 -70.90 -15.52
C LEU A 138 -63.99 -71.20 -14.91
N GLU A 139 -64.79 -70.16 -14.64
CA GLU A 139 -66.16 -70.31 -14.16
C GLU A 139 -67.03 -71.06 -15.18
N GLY A 140 -66.95 -70.69 -16.46
CA GLY A 140 -67.67 -71.37 -17.54
C GLY A 140 -67.30 -72.85 -17.66
N ASP A 141 -66.02 -73.20 -17.56
CA ASP A 141 -65.56 -74.58 -17.62
C ASP A 141 -65.99 -75.40 -16.40
N MET A 142 -65.97 -74.80 -15.21
CA MET A 142 -66.42 -75.44 -13.96
C MET A 142 -67.93 -75.73 -13.97
N ILE A 143 -68.75 -74.84 -14.55
CA ILE A 143 -70.18 -75.07 -14.72
C ILE A 143 -70.43 -76.28 -15.64
N LYS A 144 -69.68 -76.40 -16.73
CA LYS A 144 -69.79 -77.55 -17.65
C LYS A 144 -69.39 -78.86 -16.98
N SER A 145 -68.37 -78.87 -16.13
CA SER A 145 -67.89 -80.06 -15.44
C SER A 145 -68.83 -80.60 -14.35
N LYS A 146 -69.80 -79.80 -13.87
CA LYS A 146 -70.77 -80.21 -12.83
C LYS A 146 -72.09 -80.75 -13.39
N ARG A 147 -72.29 -80.73 -14.72
CA ARG A 147 -73.41 -81.37 -15.41
C ARG A 147 -73.02 -82.75 -15.91
#